data_AF-A0A2Z6P9A1-F1
#
_entry.id   AF-A0A2Z6P9A1-F1
#
_cell.length_a   1.000
_cell.length_b   1.000
_cell.length_c   1.000
_cell.angle_alpha   90.00
_cell.angle_beta   90.00
_cell.angle_gamma   90.00
#
_symmetry.space_group_name_H-M   'P 1'
#
loop_
_entity.id
_entity.type
_entity.pdbx_description
1 polymer ?
#
loop_
_entity_poly.entity_id
_entity_poly.type
_entity_poly.pdbx_seq_one_letter_code
_entity_poly.pdbx_strand_id
1 'polypeptide(L)'
;MKFDLPFAAARCFAEDIKKYSMTFGKYSIVSPNEGHPVHENQTITVRVTTQGGSSSHHFAEHVQSGQFAFVAQESGDYLVCFWSDASNNHQVTLSIDFEWKTGVAAKESSNIVKKSKIDQMVYEVQLMEETAKSIKDEMSYLIQR
;
A
#
# COMPACT_ATOMS: atom_id res chain seq x y z
N MET A 1 5.25 10.49 -0.99
CA MET A 1 6.25 10.94 -1.99
C MET A 1 5.50 11.80 -2.99
N LYS A 2 6.08 12.92 -3.42
CA LYS A 2 5.44 13.80 -4.41
C LYS A 2 6.16 13.72 -5.74
N PHE A 3 5.41 13.68 -6.83
CA PHE A 3 5.98 13.64 -8.16
C PHE A 3 5.07 14.32 -9.18
N ASP A 4 5.69 14.84 -10.24
CA ASP A 4 4.97 15.44 -11.35
C ASP A 4 4.71 14.42 -12.45
N LEU A 5 3.51 14.50 -13.03
CA LEU A 5 3.00 13.69 -14.12
C LEU A 5 2.60 14.61 -15.28
N PRO A 6 3.45 14.69 -16.33
CA PRO A 6 3.15 15.50 -17.50
C PRO A 6 1.90 15.02 -18.26
N PHE A 7 1.33 15.89 -19.08
CA PHE A 7 0.20 15.54 -19.96
C PHE A 7 0.57 14.39 -20.92
N ALA A 8 -0.39 13.47 -21.11
CA ALA A 8 -0.26 12.26 -21.90
C ALA A 8 0.95 11.38 -21.51
N ALA A 9 1.45 11.52 -20.28
CA ALA A 9 2.56 10.73 -19.77
C ALA A 9 2.07 9.62 -18.83
N ALA A 10 2.94 8.63 -18.67
CA ALA A 10 2.81 7.58 -17.67
C ALA A 10 4.01 7.62 -16.74
N ARG A 11 3.78 7.37 -15.46
CA ARG A 11 4.86 7.15 -14.49
C ARG A 11 4.59 5.89 -13.68
N CYS A 12 5.57 5.01 -13.65
CA CYS A 12 5.48 3.74 -12.93
C CYS A 12 6.54 3.66 -11.83
N PHE A 13 6.20 3.01 -10.73
CA PHE A 13 7.10 2.67 -9.64
C PHE A 13 7.06 1.15 -9.45
N ALA A 14 8.21 0.57 -9.09
CA ALA A 14 8.37 -0.86 -8.89
C ALA A 14 8.86 -1.16 -7.47
N GLU A 15 8.40 -2.25 -6.88
CA GLU A 15 8.89 -2.77 -5.60
C GLU A 15 8.90 -4.30 -5.61
N ASP A 16 9.98 -4.93 -5.13
CA ASP A 16 10.02 -6.37 -4.87
C ASP A 16 9.25 -6.66 -3.57
N ILE A 17 8.08 -7.27 -3.70
CA ILE A 17 7.18 -7.59 -2.60
C ILE A 17 7.25 -9.09 -2.32
N LYS A 18 7.44 -9.46 -1.05
CA LYS A 18 7.42 -10.87 -0.63
C LYS A 18 5.99 -11.41 -0.54
N LYS A 19 5.82 -12.68 -0.90
CA LYS A 19 4.59 -13.45 -0.73
C LYS A 19 4.01 -13.25 0.67
N TYR A 20 2.69 -13.09 0.74
CA TYR A 20 1.91 -12.84 1.96
C TYR A 20 2.16 -11.50 2.65
N SER A 21 2.99 -10.63 2.08
CA SER A 21 3.12 -9.25 2.58
C SER A 21 1.88 -8.45 2.24
N MET A 22 1.36 -7.72 3.22
CA MET A 22 0.32 -6.72 2.99
C MET A 22 0.94 -5.48 2.35
N THR A 23 0.25 -4.93 1.38
CA THR A 23 0.64 -3.71 0.68
C THR A 23 -0.50 -2.72 0.74
N PHE A 24 -0.17 -1.48 1.04
CA PHE A 24 -1.10 -0.35 1.08
C PHE A 24 -0.54 0.79 0.25
N GLY A 25 -1.40 1.43 -0.53
CA GLY A 25 -1.04 2.69 -1.17
C GLY A 25 -2.18 3.67 -1.20
N LYS A 26 -1.84 4.95 -1.15
CA LYS A 26 -2.76 6.08 -1.21
C LYS A 26 -2.21 7.12 -2.15
N TYR A 27 -3.04 7.67 -3.01
CA TYR A 27 -2.65 8.67 -3.97
C TYR A 27 -3.69 9.78 -4.11
N SER A 28 -3.24 10.98 -4.42
CA SER A 28 -4.10 12.12 -4.73
C SER A 28 -3.38 13.13 -5.60
N ILE A 29 -4.10 13.71 -6.57
CA ILE A 29 -3.68 14.93 -7.25
C ILE A 29 -3.67 16.04 -6.19
N VAL A 30 -2.57 16.78 -6.11
CA VAL A 30 -2.42 17.92 -5.22
C VAL A 30 -2.34 19.21 -6.04
N SER A 31 -2.93 20.27 -5.50
CA SER A 31 -2.90 21.57 -6.17
C SER A 31 -1.48 22.13 -6.22
N PRO A 32 -1.04 22.69 -7.35
CA PRO A 32 0.27 23.34 -7.45
C PRO A 32 0.36 24.60 -6.58
N ASN A 33 -0.77 25.22 -6.24
CA ASN A 33 -0.84 26.41 -5.39
C ASN A 33 -1.58 26.10 -4.09
N GLU A 34 -0.93 26.33 -2.94
CA GLU A 34 -1.59 26.19 -1.64
C GLU A 34 -2.86 27.07 -1.58
N GLY A 35 -3.97 26.47 -1.14
CA GLY A 35 -5.27 27.16 -1.02
C GLY A 35 -6.15 27.18 -2.26
N HIS A 36 -5.67 26.71 -3.42
CA HIS A 36 -6.52 26.58 -4.62
C HIS A 36 -7.00 25.14 -4.79
N PRO A 37 -8.31 24.90 -5.01
CA PRO A 37 -8.82 23.55 -5.21
C PRO A 37 -8.33 22.96 -6.54
N VAL A 38 -8.10 21.65 -6.55
CA VAL A 38 -7.86 20.87 -7.79
C VAL A 38 -9.11 20.96 -8.66
N HIS A 39 -8.96 21.31 -9.94
CA HIS A 39 -10.10 21.40 -10.83
C HIS A 39 -10.74 20.02 -11.04
N GLU A 40 -12.07 19.93 -11.02
CA GLU A 40 -12.82 18.66 -11.14
C GLU A 40 -12.50 17.87 -12.42
N ASN A 41 -12.07 18.57 -13.47
CA ASN A 41 -11.71 17.97 -14.73
C ASN A 41 -10.31 17.31 -14.74
N GLN A 42 -9.50 17.50 -13.70
CA GLN A 42 -8.17 16.91 -13.58
C GLN A 42 -8.28 15.51 -12.99
N THR A 43 -8.12 14.49 -13.83
CA THR A 43 -8.20 13.09 -13.43
C THR A 43 -6.97 12.28 -13.86
N ILE A 44 -6.77 11.17 -13.17
CA ILE A 44 -5.74 10.18 -13.44
C ILE A 44 -6.33 8.77 -13.48
N THR A 45 -5.62 7.91 -14.20
CA THR A 45 -5.82 6.47 -14.18
C THR A 45 -4.67 5.82 -13.42
N VAL A 46 -4.99 4.88 -12.52
CA VAL A 46 -4.01 4.20 -11.67
C VAL A 46 -4.21 2.70 -11.75
N ARG A 47 -3.13 1.95 -12.00
CA ARG A 47 -3.14 0.49 -12.06
C ARG A 47 -2.01 -0.08 -11.21
N VAL A 48 -2.31 -1.13 -10.45
CA VAL A 48 -1.31 -1.95 -9.74
C VAL A 48 -1.33 -3.35 -10.32
N THR A 49 -0.18 -3.85 -10.77
CA THR A 49 -0.02 -5.19 -11.37
C THR A 49 1.25 -5.87 -10.86
N THR A 50 1.33 -7.19 -11.00
CA THR A 50 2.62 -7.90 -10.89
C THR A 50 3.31 -7.89 -12.25
N GLN A 51 4.63 -7.78 -12.29
CA GLN A 51 5.39 -7.82 -13.53
C GLN A 51 5.19 -9.16 -14.25
N GLY A 52 4.77 -9.11 -15.52
CA GLY A 52 4.42 -10.30 -16.32
C GLY A 52 3.06 -10.93 -15.98
N GLY A 53 2.34 -10.40 -14.97
CA GLY A 53 0.98 -10.82 -14.64
C GLY A 53 -0.07 -10.06 -15.44
N SER A 54 -1.12 -10.76 -15.87
CA SER A 54 -2.25 -10.16 -16.61
C SER A 54 -3.32 -9.53 -15.70
N SER A 55 -3.33 -9.90 -14.41
CA SER A 55 -4.34 -9.43 -13.45
C SER A 55 -3.89 -8.17 -12.71
N SER A 56 -4.86 -7.28 -12.49
CA SER A 56 -4.67 -6.04 -11.73
C SER A 56 -5.06 -6.24 -10.28
N HIS A 57 -4.19 -5.87 -9.34
CA HIS A 57 -4.48 -5.81 -7.90
C HIS A 57 -5.31 -4.58 -7.54
N HIS A 58 -5.15 -3.52 -8.33
CA HIS A 58 -5.95 -2.30 -8.25
C HIS A 58 -6.10 -1.69 -9.64
N PHE A 59 -7.28 -1.18 -9.97
CA PHE A 59 -7.50 -0.38 -11.17
C PHE A 59 -8.55 0.68 -10.87
N ALA A 60 -8.20 1.94 -11.10
CA ALA A 60 -9.10 3.08 -11.00
C ALA A 60 -8.86 4.00 -12.19
N GLU A 61 -9.93 4.49 -12.79
CA GLU A 61 -9.90 5.32 -13.99
C GLU A 61 -10.68 6.60 -13.72
N HIS A 62 -10.24 7.73 -14.29
CA HIS A 62 -10.91 9.02 -14.13
C HIS A 62 -11.12 9.45 -12.66
N VAL A 63 -10.11 9.24 -11.81
CA VAL A 63 -10.16 9.61 -10.39
C VAL A 63 -9.18 10.73 -10.06
N GLN A 64 -9.48 11.53 -9.03
CA GLN A 64 -8.52 12.54 -8.51
C GLN A 64 -7.69 12.00 -7.34
N SER A 65 -8.21 10.99 -6.64
CA SER A 65 -7.55 10.36 -5.52
C SER A 65 -8.08 8.94 -5.33
N GLY A 66 -7.36 8.14 -4.56
CA GLY A 66 -7.77 6.80 -4.22
C GLY A 66 -6.79 6.13 -3.30
N GLN A 67 -7.13 4.90 -2.92
CA GLN A 67 -6.29 4.04 -2.13
C GLN A 67 -6.49 2.58 -2.53
N PHE A 68 -5.47 1.76 -2.31
CA PHE A 68 -5.52 0.33 -2.53
C PHE A 68 -4.89 -0.41 -1.35
N ALA A 69 -5.37 -1.62 -1.10
CA ALA A 69 -4.79 -2.52 -0.15
C ALA A 69 -4.94 -3.96 -0.66
N PHE A 70 -3.86 -4.73 -0.67
CA PHE A 70 -3.88 -6.14 -1.06
C PHE A 70 -2.85 -6.93 -0.28
N VAL A 71 -2.97 -8.25 -0.33
CA VAL A 71 -1.95 -9.18 0.18
C VAL A 71 -1.35 -9.91 -1.01
N ALA A 72 -0.02 -9.80 -1.16
CA ALA A 72 0.70 -10.42 -2.27
C ALA A 72 0.53 -11.94 -2.25
N GLN A 73 0.06 -12.52 -3.36
CA GLN A 73 -0.09 -13.98 -3.48
C GLN A 73 1.21 -14.67 -3.88
N GLU A 74 2.14 -13.91 -4.44
CA GLU A 74 3.42 -14.40 -4.95
C GLU A 74 4.51 -13.34 -4.66
N SER A 75 5.75 -13.81 -4.49
CA SER A 75 6.90 -12.89 -4.39
C SER A 75 7.29 -12.40 -5.78
N GLY A 76 7.66 -11.13 -5.91
CA GLY A 76 8.20 -10.59 -7.15
C GLY A 76 7.99 -9.09 -7.26
N ASP A 77 8.26 -8.56 -8.46
CA ASP A 77 8.13 -7.13 -8.74
C ASP A 77 6.67 -6.75 -8.97
N TYR A 78 6.16 -5.85 -8.12
CA TYR A 78 4.86 -5.23 -8.29
C TYR A 78 5.09 -3.82 -8.85
N LEU A 79 4.20 -3.41 -9.74
CA LEU A 79 4.24 -2.13 -10.42
C LEU A 79 2.97 -1.36 -10.09
N VAL A 80 3.13 -0.09 -9.72
CA VAL A 80 2.04 0.88 -9.74
C VAL A 80 2.33 1.91 -10.82
N CYS A 81 1.38 2.08 -11.73
CA CYS A 81 1.49 3.02 -12.83
C CYS A 81 0.36 4.05 -12.75
N PHE A 82 0.73 5.29 -13.03
CA PHE A 82 -0.15 6.46 -13.07
C PHE A 82 -0.14 7.00 -14.49
N TRP A 83 -1.32 7.26 -15.05
CA TRP A 83 -1.51 7.90 -16.35
C TRP A 83 -2.33 9.17 -16.17
N SER A 84 -1.91 10.25 -16.82
CA SER A 84 -2.73 11.46 -16.93
C SER A 84 -3.81 11.23 -17.97
N ASP A 85 -5.07 11.52 -17.66
CA ASP A 85 -6.14 11.36 -18.63
C ASP A 85 -6.09 12.48 -19.68
N ALA A 86 -6.40 12.12 -20.94
CA ALA A 86 -6.33 13.03 -22.08
C ALA A 86 -7.43 14.11 -22.09
N SER A 87 -8.47 13.96 -21.24
CA SER A 87 -9.52 14.95 -21.01
C SER A 87 -9.06 16.17 -20.20
N ASN A 88 -7.89 16.08 -19.56
CA ASN A 88 -7.27 17.21 -18.88
C ASN A 88 -6.81 18.22 -19.93
N ASN A 89 -7.14 19.51 -19.74
CA ASN A 89 -6.72 20.61 -20.62
C ASN A 89 -5.23 20.45 -21.01
N HIS A 90 -4.97 20.46 -22.32
CA HIS A 90 -3.81 19.90 -23.06
C HIS A 90 -2.38 20.31 -22.65
N GLN A 91 -2.16 20.99 -21.53
CA GLN A 91 -0.83 21.49 -21.11
C GLN A 91 -0.58 21.45 -19.59
N VAL A 92 -1.48 20.86 -18.79
CA VAL A 92 -1.30 20.86 -17.33
C VAL A 92 -0.47 19.66 -16.89
N THR A 93 0.62 19.93 -16.18
CA THR A 93 1.36 18.91 -15.42
C THR A 93 0.65 18.71 -14.08
N LEU A 94 0.28 17.48 -13.76
CA LEU A 94 -0.34 17.14 -12.48
C LEU A 94 0.74 16.88 -11.44
N SER A 95 0.56 17.38 -10.23
CA SER A 95 1.40 16.98 -9.10
C SER A 95 0.64 15.93 -8.28
N ILE A 96 1.27 14.79 -8.03
CA ILE A 96 0.65 13.64 -7.35
C ILE A 96 1.40 13.40 -6.04
N ASP A 97 0.66 13.37 -4.94
CA ASP A 97 1.14 12.80 -3.69
C ASP A 97 0.77 11.31 -3.65
N PHE A 98 1.76 10.47 -3.38
CA PHE A 98 1.65 9.03 -3.40
C PHE A 98 2.38 8.40 -2.21
N GLU A 99 1.70 7.55 -1.47
CA GLU A 99 2.27 6.71 -0.43
C GLU A 99 2.20 5.25 -0.86
N TRP A 100 3.34 4.55 -0.80
CA TRP A 100 3.42 3.11 -0.97
C TRP A 100 4.10 2.52 0.27
N LYS A 101 3.42 1.60 0.93
CA LYS A 101 3.96 0.83 2.06
C LYS A 101 3.71 -0.66 1.89
N THR A 102 4.67 -1.46 2.32
CA THR A 102 4.63 -2.93 2.26
C THR A 102 5.01 -3.52 3.64
N GLY A 103 4.48 -4.70 3.95
CA GLY A 103 4.82 -5.46 5.16
C GLY A 103 4.40 -4.74 6.45
N VAL A 104 5.32 -4.66 7.42
CA VAL A 104 5.07 -4.01 8.73
C VAL A 104 4.66 -2.54 8.55
N ALA A 105 5.26 -1.83 7.59
CA ALA A 105 4.90 -0.44 7.31
C ALA A 105 3.46 -0.29 6.80
N ALA A 106 2.96 -1.26 6.02
CA ALA A 106 1.57 -1.27 5.55
C ALA A 106 0.57 -1.54 6.68
N LYS A 107 0.95 -2.39 7.64
CA LYS A 107 0.11 -2.75 8.79
C LYS A 107 -0.31 -1.51 9.58
N GLU A 108 0.63 -0.61 9.87
CA GLU A 108 0.36 0.65 10.58
C GLU A 108 -0.64 1.57 9.85
N SER A 109 -0.59 1.64 8.52
CA SER A 109 -1.54 2.42 7.73
C SER A 109 -2.94 1.78 7.67
N SER A 110 -3.05 0.45 7.82
CA SER A 110 -4.33 -0.27 7.87
C SER A 110 -4.98 -0.32 9.26
N ASN A 111 -4.20 -0.06 10.32
CA ASN A 111 -4.62 -0.15 11.72
C ASN A 111 -5.68 0.90 12.11
N ILE A 112 -5.95 1.91 11.28
CA ILE A 112 -7.07 2.85 11.49
C ILE A 112 -8.43 2.18 11.18
N VAL A 113 -8.47 1.08 10.41
CA VAL A 113 -9.73 0.46 9.95
C VAL A 113 -10.08 -0.85 10.67
N LYS A 114 -9.15 -1.56 11.34
CA LYS A 114 -9.44 -2.87 11.99
C LYS A 114 -8.61 -3.19 13.25
N LYS A 115 -8.46 -2.22 14.16
CA LYS A 115 -7.72 -2.38 15.42
C LYS A 115 -8.09 -3.66 16.20
N SER A 116 -9.37 -4.05 16.26
CA SER A 116 -9.84 -5.17 17.11
C SER A 116 -9.34 -6.57 16.73
N LYS A 117 -9.26 -6.91 15.44
CA LYS A 117 -8.90 -8.29 15.02
C LYS A 117 -7.39 -8.53 15.06
N ILE A 118 -6.61 -7.48 14.80
CA ILE A 118 -5.14 -7.54 14.86
C ILE A 118 -4.67 -7.58 16.31
N ASP A 119 -5.28 -6.80 17.20
CA ASP A 119 -4.98 -6.83 18.63
C ASP A 119 -5.24 -8.22 19.23
N GLN A 120 -6.32 -8.88 18.80
CA GLN A 120 -6.61 -10.27 19.19
C GLN A 120 -5.50 -11.23 18.73
N MET A 121 -5.05 -11.14 17.47
CA MET A 121 -3.98 -12.01 16.97
C MET A 121 -2.64 -11.75 17.69
N VAL A 122 -2.32 -10.49 18.01
CA VAL A 122 -1.12 -10.13 18.78
C VAL A 122 -1.20 -10.73 20.19
N TYR A 123 -2.36 -10.65 20.83
CA TYR A 123 -2.59 -11.25 22.15
C TYR A 123 -2.44 -12.79 22.12
N GLU A 124 -3.00 -13.45 21.11
CA GLU A 124 -2.86 -14.91 20.94
C GLU A 124 -1.39 -15.34 20.79
N VAL A 125 -0.58 -14.57 20.05
CA VAL A 125 0.86 -14.84 19.90
C VAL A 125 1.61 -14.64 21.21
N GLN A 126 1.31 -13.57 21.96
CA GLN A 126 1.92 -13.33 23.28
C GLN A 126 1.61 -14.46 24.26
N LEU A 127 0.36 -14.94 24.27
CA LEU A 127 -0.05 -16.05 25.11
C LEU A 127 0.71 -17.34 24.75
N MET A 128 0.92 -17.61 23.45
CA MET A 128 1.71 -18.77 23.03
C MET A 128 3.17 -18.67 23.47
N GLU A 129 3.78 -17.47 23.42
CA GLU A 129 5.14 -17.24 23.88
C GLU A 129 5.29 -17.47 25.39
N GLU A 130 4.38 -16.90 26.19
CA GLU A 130 4.36 -17.10 27.65
C GLU A 130 4.16 -18.58 28.02
N THR A 131 3.26 -19.27 27.32
CA THR A 131 3.02 -20.70 27.54
C THR A 131 4.26 -21.52 27.20
N ALA A 132 4.91 -21.25 26.06
CA ALA A 132 6.13 -21.94 25.68
C ALA A 132 7.27 -21.69 26.67
N LYS A 133 7.36 -20.48 27.22
CA LYS A 133 8.35 -20.12 28.25
C LYS A 133 8.08 -20.84 29.57
N SER A 134 6.84 -20.90 30.03
CA SER A 134 6.44 -21.66 31.22
C SER A 134 6.80 -23.14 31.09
N ILE A 135 6.50 -23.75 29.95
CA ILE A 135 6.85 -25.15 29.67
C ILE A 135 8.38 -25.33 29.69
N LYS A 136 9.12 -24.42 29.07
CA LYS A 136 10.59 -24.45 29.06
C LYS A 136 11.16 -24.37 30.47
N ASP A 137 10.60 -23.51 31.33
CA ASP A 137 11.08 -23.33 32.70
C ASP A 137 10.79 -24.57 33.56
N GLU A 138 9.61 -25.18 33.41
CA GLU A 138 9.28 -26.47 34.06
C GLU A 138 10.19 -27.61 33.58
N MET A 139 10.42 -27.72 32.27
CA MET A 139 11.37 -28.71 31.73
C MET A 139 12.79 -28.47 32.26
N SER A 140 13.23 -27.20 32.36
CA SER A 140 14.56 -26.88 32.89
C SER A 140 14.68 -27.25 34.36
N TYR A 141 13.64 -27.04 35.16
CA TYR A 141 13.59 -27.45 36.56
C TYR A 141 13.68 -28.98 36.72
N LEU A 142 13.00 -29.74 35.85
CA LEU A 142 13.06 -31.21 35.86
C LEU A 142 14.44 -31.76 35.44
N ILE A 143 15.16 -31.06 34.57
CA ILE A 143 16.50 -31.47 34.10
C ILE A 143 17.59 -31.19 35.16
N GLN A 144 17.39 -30.23 36.05
CA GLN A 144 18.37 -29.88 37.12
C GLN A 144 18.25 -30.75 38.39
N ARG A 145 17.46 -31.81 38.35
CA ARG A 145 17.19 -32.72 39.46
C ARG A 145 17.79 -34.09 39.21
#